data_AF-A0A961P9Q4-F1
#
_entry.id   AF-A0A961P9Q4-F1
#
_cell.length_a   1.000
_cell.length_b   1.000
_cell.length_c   1.000
_cell.angle_alpha   90.00
_cell.angle_beta   90.00
_cell.angle_gamma   90.00
#
_symmetry.space_group_name_H-M   'P 1'
#
loop_
_entity.id
_entity.type
_entity.pdbx_description
1 polymer ?
#
loop_
_entity_poly.entity_id
_entity_poly.type
_entity_poly.pdbx_seq_one_letter_code
_entity_poly.pdbx_strand_id
1 'polypeptide(L)'
;SLYSFHGRGTLNGVIPHPSLVATMEAAAETAGVNLQRSAQVGVLTDLSYVQLVGAGVAAVDVGFPMRYSHSAVEMVDLSDLDGLAKLLVAALDSLAPDVPLERP
;
A
#
# COMPACT_ATOMS: atom_id res chain seq x y z
N SER A 1 -1.92 2.54 2.54
CA SER A 1 -2.47 2.59 3.91
C SER A 1 -1.35 2.95 4.86
N LEU A 2 -1.59 3.88 5.79
CA LEU A 2 -0.61 4.18 6.85
C LEU A 2 -0.82 3.34 8.12
N TYR A 3 -1.99 2.68 8.21
CA TYR A 3 -2.35 1.82 9.31
C TYR A 3 -3.53 0.93 8.92
N SER A 4 -3.36 -0.39 9.00
CA SER A 4 -4.47 -1.35 9.00
C SER A 4 -4.43 -2.15 10.30
N PHE A 5 -5.59 -2.49 10.84
CA PHE A 5 -5.68 -3.32 12.03
C PHE A 5 -6.99 -4.10 12.06
N HIS A 6 -6.90 -5.41 12.32
CA HIS A 6 -8.04 -6.27 12.55
C HIS A 6 -8.13 -6.69 14.03
N GLY A 7 -9.04 -6.06 14.77
CA GLY A 7 -9.18 -6.23 16.23
C GLY A 7 -9.90 -7.50 16.71
N ARG A 8 -10.15 -8.46 15.81
CA ARG A 8 -10.69 -9.80 16.14
C ARG A 8 -9.72 -10.85 15.56
N GLY A 9 -9.68 -12.07 16.09
CA GLY A 9 -8.79 -13.12 15.54
C GLY A 9 -7.31 -12.91 15.87
N THR A 10 -6.42 -12.96 14.86
CA THR A 10 -4.95 -12.95 15.02
C THR A 10 -4.34 -11.61 15.44
N LEU A 11 -5.14 -10.54 15.54
CA LEU A 11 -4.71 -9.20 15.96
C LEU A 11 -3.54 -8.66 15.11
N ASN A 12 -3.76 -8.52 13.81
CA ASN A 12 -2.69 -8.18 12.88
C ASN A 12 -3.09 -7.03 11.92
N GLY A 13 -2.12 -6.54 11.18
CA GLY A 13 -2.21 -5.39 10.29
C GLY A 13 -0.88 -5.08 9.62
N VAL A 14 -0.84 -4.00 8.82
CA VAL A 14 0.37 -3.56 8.14
C VAL A 14 0.91 -2.30 8.78
N ILE A 15 2.18 -2.38 9.19
CA ILE A 15 2.99 -1.22 9.57
C ILE A 15 3.89 -0.93 8.37
N PRO A 16 3.57 0.08 7.54
CA PRO A 16 4.29 0.30 6.31
C PRO A 16 5.71 0.82 6.59
N HIS A 17 6.66 0.40 5.75
CA HIS A 17 8.06 0.81 5.85
C HIS A 17 8.22 2.30 5.49
N PRO A 18 8.84 3.14 6.32
CA PRO A 18 8.94 4.59 6.06
C PRO A 18 9.57 4.94 4.71
N SER A 19 10.65 4.24 4.32
CA SER A 19 11.30 4.48 3.02
C SER A 19 10.37 4.20 1.85
N LEU A 20 9.58 3.11 1.91
CA LEU A 20 8.63 2.78 0.85
C LEU A 20 7.47 3.77 0.78
N VAL A 21 7.02 4.28 1.93
CA VAL A 21 6.03 5.36 1.98
C VAL A 21 6.56 6.62 1.31
N ALA A 22 7.80 7.02 1.62
CA ALA A 22 8.44 8.17 1.00
C ALA A 22 8.63 7.99 -0.52
N THR A 23 9.01 6.78 -0.98
CA THR A 23 9.09 6.46 -2.41
C THR A 23 7.74 6.67 -3.10
N MET A 24 6.65 6.16 -2.51
CA MET A 24 5.31 6.31 -3.09
C MET A 24 4.85 7.77 -3.14
N GLU A 25 5.18 8.57 -2.11
CA GLU A 25 4.86 9.99 -2.07
C GLU A 25 5.60 10.79 -3.15
N ALA A 26 6.91 10.58 -3.28
CA ALA A 26 7.73 11.23 -4.30
C ALA A 26 7.31 10.82 -5.73
N ALA A 27 6.95 9.54 -5.92
CA ALA A 27 6.43 9.04 -7.18
C ALA A 27 5.08 9.68 -7.54
N ALA A 28 4.20 9.87 -6.56
CA ALA A 28 2.92 10.53 -6.78
C ALA A 28 3.09 11.99 -7.19
N GLU A 29 3.99 12.73 -6.54
CA GLU A 29 4.34 14.10 -6.93
C GLU A 29 4.88 14.17 -8.36
N THR A 30 5.79 13.27 -8.72
CA THR A 30 6.38 13.20 -10.05
C THR A 30 5.35 12.86 -11.13
N ALA A 31 4.43 11.94 -10.85
CA ALA A 31 3.40 11.48 -11.77
C ALA A 31 2.16 12.39 -11.80
N GLY A 32 2.06 13.39 -10.92
CA GLY A 32 0.87 14.24 -10.79
C GLY A 32 -0.37 13.48 -10.31
N VAL A 33 -0.19 12.44 -9.49
CA VAL A 33 -1.26 11.59 -8.96
C VAL A 33 -1.61 12.04 -7.54
N ASN A 34 -2.89 12.28 -7.26
CA ASN A 34 -3.34 12.63 -5.91
C ASN A 34 -3.40 11.38 -5.02
N LEU A 35 -2.71 11.42 -3.88
CA LEU A 35 -2.79 10.36 -2.88
C LEU A 35 -3.89 10.63 -1.85
N GLN A 36 -4.62 9.58 -1.49
CA GLN A 36 -5.50 9.57 -0.33
C GLN A 36 -4.90 8.68 0.76
N ARG A 37 -4.88 9.18 2.00
CA ARG A 37 -4.54 8.34 3.16
C ARG A 37 -5.74 7.48 3.54
N SER A 38 -5.48 6.19 3.75
CA SER A 38 -6.43 5.26 4.32
C SER A 38 -5.97 4.79 5.70
N ALA A 39 -6.94 4.73 6.61
CA ALA A 39 -6.84 4.02 7.88
C ALA A 39 -8.07 3.12 7.96
N GLN A 40 -7.86 1.83 8.20
CA GLN A 40 -8.93 0.84 8.13
C GLN A 40 -8.92 -0.02 9.39
N VAL A 41 -10.10 -0.19 9.99
CA VAL A 41 -10.34 -1.12 11.09
C VAL A 41 -11.13 -2.29 10.56
N GLY A 42 -10.70 -3.50 10.88
CA GLY A 42 -11.40 -4.70 10.45
C GLY A 42 -10.93 -5.26 9.10
N VAL A 43 -9.92 -4.66 8.47
CA VAL A 43 -9.34 -5.15 7.21
C VAL A 43 -8.02 -5.87 7.47
N LEU A 44 -7.83 -7.00 6.79
CA LEU A 44 -6.60 -7.78 6.81
C LEU A 44 -6.25 -8.23 5.40
N THR A 45 -5.00 -8.05 5.01
CA THR A 45 -4.43 -8.53 3.74
C THR A 45 -3.33 -9.56 4.04
N ASP A 46 -2.88 -10.28 3.01
CA ASP A 46 -1.70 -11.15 3.08
C ASP A 46 -0.45 -10.39 3.58
N LEU A 47 -0.32 -9.11 3.23
CA LEU A 47 0.77 -8.23 3.67
C LEU A 47 0.87 -8.11 5.20
N SER A 48 -0.23 -8.33 5.92
CA SER A 48 -0.23 -8.39 7.39
C SER A 48 0.66 -9.52 7.93
N TYR A 49 0.89 -10.56 7.13
CA TYR A 49 1.75 -11.70 7.48
C TYR A 49 3.07 -11.69 6.73
N VAL A 50 3.09 -11.29 5.45
CA VAL A 50 4.29 -11.27 4.60
C VAL A 50 5.41 -10.43 5.24
N GLN A 51 5.07 -9.29 5.84
CA GLN A 51 6.06 -8.43 6.50
C GLN A 51 6.82 -9.11 7.67
N LEU A 52 6.28 -10.22 8.21
CA LEU A 52 6.83 -11.00 9.33
C LEU A 52 7.57 -12.27 8.88
N VAL A 53 7.63 -12.56 7.57
CA VAL A 53 8.28 -13.77 7.05
C VAL A 53 9.80 -13.64 7.12
N GLY A 54 10.48 -14.67 7.60
CA GLY A 54 11.94 -14.73 7.65
C GLY A 54 12.54 -13.64 8.54
N ALA A 55 13.47 -12.84 8.00
CA ALA A 55 14.03 -11.68 8.67
C ALA A 55 13.12 -10.43 8.61
N GLY A 56 11.93 -10.56 8.02
CA GLY A 56 11.00 -9.47 7.74
C GLY A 56 11.15 -8.94 6.31
N VAL A 57 10.04 -8.45 5.76
CA VAL A 57 9.97 -7.90 4.41
C VAL A 57 9.48 -6.45 4.50
N ALA A 58 10.24 -5.50 3.94
CA ALA A 58 9.79 -4.12 3.83
C ALA A 58 8.51 -4.07 2.98
N ALA A 59 7.45 -3.49 3.53
CA ALA A 59 6.11 -3.59 3.00
C ALA A 59 5.41 -2.23 2.97
N VAL A 60 4.57 -1.98 1.97
CA VAL A 60 3.64 -0.85 1.93
C VAL A 60 2.39 -1.27 1.18
N ASP A 61 1.21 -0.95 1.73
CA ASP A 61 -0.06 -1.15 1.04
C ASP A 61 -0.39 0.08 0.19
N VAL A 62 -0.68 -0.13 -1.09
CA VAL A 62 -1.26 0.87 -2.00
C VAL A 62 -2.49 0.27 -2.69
N GLY A 63 -3.47 1.10 -2.99
CA GLY A 63 -4.73 0.65 -3.58
C GLY A 63 -5.60 1.82 -4.01
N PHE A 64 -6.78 1.49 -4.52
CA PHE A 64 -7.77 2.45 -5.01
C PHE A 64 -9.10 2.33 -4.24
N PRO A 65 -9.93 3.38 -4.21
CA PRO A 65 -11.27 3.31 -3.66
C PRO A 65 -12.15 2.31 -4.42
N MET A 66 -12.85 1.44 -3.69
CA MET A 66 -13.81 0.52 -4.27
C MET A 66 -15.04 0.34 -3.37
N ARG A 67 -16.14 -0.10 -3.97
CA ARG A 67 -17.37 -0.51 -3.27
C ARG A 67 -17.68 -1.96 -3.57
N TYR A 68 -18.31 -2.62 -2.58
CA TYR A 68 -18.75 -4.01 -2.66
C TYR A 68 -17.60 -5.01 -2.84
N SER A 69 -16.43 -4.74 -2.24
CA SER A 69 -15.32 -5.71 -2.22
C SER A 69 -15.79 -7.07 -1.70
N HIS A 70 -15.39 -8.15 -2.37
CA HIS A 70 -15.86 -9.54 -2.15
C HIS A 70 -17.30 -9.84 -2.62
N SER A 71 -17.95 -8.94 -3.36
CA SER A 71 -19.19 -9.21 -4.09
C SER A 71 -18.90 -9.82 -5.46
N ALA A 72 -19.88 -10.50 -6.06
CA ALA A 72 -19.81 -10.92 -7.47
C ALA A 72 -19.79 -9.72 -8.45
N VAL A 73 -20.23 -8.54 -7.98
CA VAL A 73 -20.19 -7.28 -8.73
C VAL A 73 -19.57 -6.21 -7.84
N GLU A 74 -18.40 -5.74 -8.26
CA GLU A 74 -17.64 -4.69 -7.59
C GLU A 74 -17.77 -3.37 -8.38
N MET A 75 -17.50 -2.25 -7.72
CA MET A 75 -17.60 -0.93 -8.33
C MET A 75 -16.38 -0.09 -7.99
N VAL A 76 -15.80 0.54 -9.02
CA VAL A 76 -14.57 1.34 -8.97
C VAL A 76 -14.71 2.55 -9.89
N ASP A 77 -13.86 3.56 -9.71
CA ASP A 77 -13.62 4.59 -10.71
C ASP A 77 -12.43 4.16 -11.59
N LEU A 78 -12.60 4.17 -12.92
CA LEU A 78 -11.52 3.79 -13.84
C LEU A 78 -10.35 4.78 -13.81
N SER A 79 -10.60 6.04 -13.45
CA SER A 79 -9.54 7.04 -13.28
C SER A 79 -8.63 6.74 -12.08
N ASP A 80 -9.16 6.14 -11.02
CA ASP A 80 -8.37 5.70 -9.87
C ASP A 80 -7.45 4.51 -10.24
N LEU A 81 -7.91 3.62 -11.12
CA LEU A 81 -7.09 2.51 -11.64
C LEU A 81 -5.93 3.02 -12.51
N ASP A 82 -6.22 3.95 -13.41
CA ASP A 82 -5.19 4.60 -14.25
C ASP A 82 -4.18 5.39 -13.39
N GLY A 83 -4.68 6.12 -12.38
CA GLY A 83 -3.85 6.81 -11.39
C GLY A 83 -2.94 5.86 -10.61
N LEU A 84 -3.47 4.73 -10.14
CA LEU A 84 -2.67 3.72 -9.45
C LEU A 84 -1.60 3.11 -10.36
N ALA A 85 -1.94 2.81 -11.61
CA ALA A 85 -0.96 2.28 -12.56
C ALA A 85 0.19 3.27 -12.80
N LYS A 86 -0.11 4.55 -13.02
CA LYS A 86 0.88 5.62 -13.16
C LYS A 86 1.77 5.76 -11.93
N LEU A 87 1.17 5.71 -10.74
CA LEU A 87 1.89 5.74 -9.47
C LEU A 87 2.88 4.59 -9.36
N LEU A 88 2.43 3.36 -9.64
CA LEU A 88 3.28 2.16 -9.54
C LEU A 88 4.45 2.21 -10.52
N VAL A 89 4.21 2.64 -11.76
CA VAL A 89 5.29 2.80 -12.76
C VAL A 89 6.31 3.84 -12.28
N ALA A 90 5.87 5.03 -11.86
CA ALA A 90 6.77 6.06 -11.37
C ALA A 90 7.55 5.64 -10.11
N ALA A 91 6.92 4.88 -9.21
CA ALA A 91 7.57 4.34 -8.02
C ALA A 91 8.64 3.30 -8.39
N LEU A 92 8.34 2.40 -9.33
CA LEU A 92 9.30 1.40 -9.79
C LEU A 92 10.49 2.04 -10.53
N ASP A 93 10.26 3.05 -11.35
CA ASP A 93 11.31 3.78 -12.08
C ASP A 93 12.24 4.59 -11.15
N SER A 94 11.74 4.98 -9.97
CA SER A 94 12.49 5.75 -8.96
C SER A 94 13.17 4.89 -7.89
N LEU A 95 12.94 3.58 -7.86
CA LEU A 95 13.60 2.67 -6.92
C LEU A 95 15.08 2.55 -7.27
N ALA A 96 15.93 3.18 -6.46
CA ALA A 96 17.37 3.02 -6.54
C ALA A 96 17.82 1.67 -5.93
N PRO A 97 18.95 1.09 -6.38
CA PRO A 97 19.48 -0.15 -5.83
C PRO A 97 19.81 -0.10 -4.32
N ASP A 98 20.01 1.10 -3.79
CA ASP A 98 20.43 1.40 -2.42
C ASP A 98 19.30 1.97 -1.56
N VAL A 99 18.03 1.80 -1.98
CA VAL A 99 16.88 2.19 -1.15
C VAL A 99 16.99 1.49 0.22
N PRO A 100 16.96 2.25 1.33
CA PRO A 100 17.11 1.68 2.66
C PRO A 100 15.84 0.91 3.03
N LEU A 101 15.93 -0.41 2.98
CA LEU A 101 14.86 -1.35 3.32
C LEU A 101 15.13 -2.11 4.61
N GLU A 102 16.25 -1.81 5.29
CA GLU A 102 16.51 -2.33 6.62
C GLU A 102 15.48 -1.79 7.62
N ARG A 103 15.11 -2.63 8.58
CA ARG A 103 14.19 -2.24 9.64
C ARG A 103 14.79 -1.06 10.43
N PRO A 104 14.03 0.02 10.69
CA PRO A 104 14.47 1.11 11.56
C PRO A 104 14.65 0.65 13.01
#